data_AF-A0A530LNT1-F1
#
_entry.id   AF-A0A530LNT1-F1
#
_cell.length_a   1.000
_cell.length_b   1.000
_cell.length_c   1.000
_cell.angle_alpha   90.00
_cell.angle_beta   90.00
_cell.angle_gamma   90.00
#
_symmetry.space_group_name_H-M   'P 1'
#
loop_
_entity.id
_entity.type
_entity.pdbx_description
1 polymer ?
#
loop_
_entity_poly.entity_id
_entity_poly.type
_entity_poly.pdbx_seq_one_letter_code
_entity_poly.pdbx_strand_id
1 'polypeptide(L)'
;MLPGESPRRRTSFLRTLGPGLITGAADDDPSGIATYSQVGAQFGYTFCWTIPFSYPLLVVIQGISAGIGAVTGQGIAQNLRRHYPPWVMRFAVLLLLAANFVNIGADLAAMGAALQLLVAGSQFLYAAAFGLLCAGLEIFIAYKHYVTILKWLTLSLFAYVAVVLAVDVPWAAALRGTVIPQFALDHDHAMALVAVLGTTISPYLFFWQAGEEVEELHRRHLVRLSTHPRTAGAELVRIRTDTLFGMAFSHLIALFIIIATAATLHANGT
;
A
#
# COMPACT_ATOMS: atom_id res chain seq x y z
N MET A 1 -43.58 -29.99 1.73
CA MET A 1 -42.47 -30.08 0.77
C MET A 1 -41.83 -28.71 0.65
N LEU A 2 -40.60 -28.56 1.12
CA LEU A 2 -39.84 -27.29 1.09
C LEU A 2 -39.19 -27.15 -0.30
N PRO A 3 -39.43 -26.05 -1.05
CA PRO A 3 -38.73 -25.83 -2.30
C PRO A 3 -37.34 -25.24 -2.06
N GLY A 4 -36.34 -26.12 -2.17
CA GLY A 4 -35.11 -25.92 -2.93
C GLY A 4 -34.25 -24.71 -2.60
N GLU A 5 -33.19 -24.95 -1.81
CA GLU A 5 -32.05 -24.06 -1.70
C GLU A 5 -31.47 -23.73 -3.09
N SER A 6 -31.35 -22.44 -3.39
CA SER A 6 -30.66 -21.96 -4.58
C SER A 6 -29.16 -22.28 -4.48
N PRO A 7 -28.49 -22.69 -5.58
CA PRO A 7 -27.08 -23.01 -5.54
C PRO A 7 -26.31 -21.71 -5.24
N ARG A 8 -25.60 -21.68 -4.11
CA ARG A 8 -24.65 -20.62 -3.74
C ARG A 8 -23.69 -20.41 -4.92
N ARG A 9 -23.94 -19.37 -5.71
CA ARG A 9 -23.07 -18.92 -6.79
C ARG A 9 -21.71 -18.63 -6.14
N ARG A 10 -20.74 -19.53 -6.28
CA ARG A 10 -19.35 -19.30 -5.87
C ARG A 10 -18.87 -18.05 -6.59
N THR A 11 -19.00 -16.89 -5.96
CA THR A 11 -18.38 -15.66 -6.43
C THR A 11 -16.90 -15.94 -6.41
N SER A 12 -16.28 -15.97 -7.60
CA SER A 12 -14.85 -16.18 -7.78
C SER A 12 -14.09 -15.34 -6.77
N PHE A 13 -13.21 -15.97 -5.99
CA PHE A 13 -12.34 -15.30 -5.00
C PHE A 13 -11.62 -14.08 -5.61
N LEU A 14 -11.30 -14.14 -6.91
CA LEU A 14 -10.70 -13.08 -7.72
C LEU A 14 -11.63 -11.88 -8.00
N ARG A 15 -12.96 -12.02 -7.88
CA ARG A 15 -13.93 -10.91 -7.96
C ARG A 15 -14.20 -10.26 -6.60
N THR A 16 -13.85 -10.96 -5.52
CA THR A 16 -14.00 -10.46 -4.15
C THR A 16 -12.82 -9.59 -3.75
N LEU A 17 -11.64 -9.89 -4.29
CA LEU A 17 -10.43 -9.06 -4.24
C LEU A 17 -10.62 -7.81 -5.11
N GLY A 18 -10.70 -6.64 -4.49
CA GLY A 18 -10.98 -5.40 -5.20
C GLY A 18 -10.29 -4.21 -4.56
N PRO A 19 -11.02 -3.32 -3.87
CA PRO A 19 -10.45 -2.13 -3.22
C PRO A 19 -9.23 -2.43 -2.33
N GLY A 20 -9.29 -3.43 -1.47
CA GLY A 20 -8.21 -3.75 -0.53
C GLY A 20 -6.93 -4.23 -1.21
N LEU A 21 -7.04 -5.00 -2.29
CA LEU A 21 -5.88 -5.42 -3.08
C LEU A 21 -5.27 -4.25 -3.87
N ILE A 22 -6.11 -3.36 -4.43
CA ILE A 22 -5.64 -2.16 -5.15
C ILE A 22 -4.92 -1.23 -4.19
N THR A 23 -5.48 -1.00 -3.00
CA THR A 23 -4.84 -0.17 -1.97
C THR A 23 -3.56 -0.82 -1.45
N GLY A 24 -3.53 -2.14 -1.26
CA GLY A 24 -2.29 -2.85 -0.93
C GLY A 24 -1.22 -2.71 -2.00
N ALA A 25 -1.58 -2.80 -3.29
CA ALA A 25 -0.62 -2.58 -4.37
C ALA A 25 -0.19 -1.10 -4.51
N ALA A 26 -1.01 -0.15 -4.04
CA ALA A 26 -0.67 1.27 -4.00
C ALA A 26 0.24 1.63 -2.81
N ASP A 27 0.22 0.84 -1.74
CA ASP A 27 1.09 0.98 -0.56
C ASP A 27 2.57 0.73 -0.91
N ASP A 28 2.84 -0.13 -1.88
CA ASP A 28 4.20 -0.39 -2.42
C ASP A 28 4.61 0.63 -3.50
N ASP A 29 4.56 1.92 -3.16
CA ASP A 29 5.02 3.00 -4.04
C ASP A 29 6.57 3.04 -4.16
N PRO A 30 7.15 3.72 -5.17
CA PRO A 30 8.60 3.75 -5.35
C PRO A 30 9.37 4.25 -4.12
N SER A 31 8.80 5.21 -3.37
CA SER A 31 9.39 5.68 -2.12
C SER A 31 9.34 4.64 -0.99
N GLY A 32 8.26 3.87 -0.86
CA GLY A 32 8.18 2.72 0.04
C GLY A 32 9.21 1.64 -0.31
N ILE A 33 9.30 1.25 -1.58
CA ILE A 33 10.29 0.27 -2.07
C ILE A 33 11.71 0.74 -1.78
N ALA A 34 12.02 2.02 -2.01
CA ALA A 34 13.32 2.60 -1.72
C ALA A 34 13.62 2.56 -0.20
N THR A 35 12.63 2.87 0.63
CA THR A 35 12.76 2.82 2.10
C THR A 35 13.03 1.39 2.59
N TYR A 36 12.23 0.42 2.16
CA TYR A 36 12.42 -1.00 2.53
C TYR A 36 13.78 -1.52 2.04
N SER A 37 14.18 -1.16 0.82
CA SER A 37 15.47 -1.55 0.24
C SER A 37 16.65 -0.95 1.00
N GLN A 38 16.57 0.33 1.37
CA GLN A 38 17.59 1.03 2.13
C GLN A 38 17.74 0.43 3.53
N VAL A 39 16.61 0.14 4.19
CA VAL A 39 16.61 -0.46 5.52
C VAL A 39 17.19 -1.87 5.51
N GLY A 40 16.81 -2.70 4.53
CA GLY A 40 17.40 -4.04 4.37
C GLY A 40 18.90 -4.00 4.05
N ALA A 41 19.34 -3.06 3.21
CA ALA A 41 20.75 -2.88 2.90
C ALA A 41 21.59 -2.40 4.10
N GLN A 42 21.09 -1.43 4.88
CA GLN A 42 21.83 -0.82 5.98
C GLN A 42 21.81 -1.66 7.25
N PHE A 43 20.65 -2.22 7.60
CA PHE A 43 20.42 -2.88 8.89
C PHE A 43 20.22 -4.39 8.78
N GLY A 44 20.33 -4.95 7.57
CA GLY A 44 20.14 -6.39 7.33
C GLY A 44 18.74 -6.85 7.73
N TYR A 45 18.67 -7.97 8.46
CA TYR A 45 17.40 -8.57 8.89
C TYR A 45 16.76 -7.92 10.13
N THR A 46 17.41 -6.91 10.70
CA THR A 46 17.04 -6.34 12.02
C THR A 46 15.68 -5.66 12.00
N PHE A 47 15.25 -5.12 10.85
CA PHE A 47 13.97 -4.41 10.71
C PHE A 47 12.83 -5.28 10.18
N CYS A 48 13.07 -6.56 9.86
CA CYS A 48 12.02 -7.44 9.33
C CYS A 48 10.82 -7.56 10.28
N TRP A 49 11.01 -7.44 11.60
CA TRP A 49 9.92 -7.50 12.59
C TRP A 49 8.93 -6.34 12.51
N THR A 50 9.33 -5.21 11.93
CA THR A 50 8.45 -4.03 11.81
C THR A 50 7.28 -4.30 10.86
N ILE A 51 7.46 -5.18 9.88
CA ILE A 51 6.42 -5.59 8.93
C ILE A 51 5.29 -6.36 9.62
N PRO A 52 5.51 -7.55 10.24
CA PRO A 52 4.43 -8.27 10.93
C PRO A 52 3.85 -7.47 12.11
N PHE A 53 4.63 -6.56 12.71
CA PHE A 53 4.15 -5.68 13.77
C PHE A 53 3.19 -4.58 13.26
N SER A 54 3.50 -3.96 12.11
CA SER A 54 2.67 -2.91 11.50
C SER A 54 1.44 -3.47 10.77
N TYR A 55 1.49 -4.72 10.32
CA TYR A 55 0.39 -5.40 9.64
C TYR A 55 -0.98 -5.30 10.35
N PRO A 56 -1.15 -5.70 11.63
CA PRO A 56 -2.44 -5.59 12.31
C PRO A 56 -2.91 -4.13 12.43
N LEU A 57 -1.98 -3.19 12.61
CA LEU A 57 -2.31 -1.77 12.69
C LEU A 57 -2.85 -1.26 11.36
N LEU A 58 -2.20 -1.61 10.25
CA LEU A 58 -2.65 -1.25 8.91
C LEU A 58 -4.01 -1.89 8.59
N VAL A 59 -4.19 -3.19 8.84
CA VAL A 59 -5.48 -3.88 8.60
C VAL A 59 -6.62 -3.23 9.39
N VAL A 60 -6.38 -2.86 10.64
CA VAL A 60 -7.41 -2.20 11.47
C VAL A 60 -7.74 -0.82 10.90
N ILE A 61 -6.75 0.02 10.62
CA ILE A 61 -6.98 1.38 10.13
C ILE A 61 -7.66 1.35 8.76
N GLN A 62 -7.21 0.49 7.85
CA GLN A 62 -7.80 0.34 6.52
C GLN A 62 -9.20 -0.25 6.60
N GLY A 63 -9.44 -1.21 7.49
CA GLY A 63 -10.76 -1.77 7.72
C GLY A 63 -11.74 -0.73 8.26
N ILE A 64 -11.29 0.16 9.14
CA ILE A 64 -12.09 1.29 9.63
C ILE A 64 -12.37 2.30 8.50
N SER A 65 -11.35 2.69 7.73
CA SER A 65 -11.50 3.63 6.60
C SER A 65 -12.48 3.09 5.55
N ALA A 66 -12.32 1.82 5.18
CA ALA A 66 -13.23 1.12 4.27
C ALA A 66 -14.65 1.05 4.82
N GLY A 67 -14.79 0.72 6.12
CA GLY A 67 -16.08 0.70 6.81
C GLY A 67 -16.78 2.07 6.81
N ILE A 68 -16.04 3.16 7.02
CA ILE A 68 -16.58 4.53 6.95
C ILE A 68 -17.10 4.80 5.53
N GLY A 69 -16.31 4.50 4.50
CA GLY A 69 -16.71 4.67 3.10
C GLY A 69 -17.97 3.89 2.75
N ALA A 70 -18.00 2.59 3.10
CA ALA A 70 -19.11 1.70 2.77
C ALA A 70 -20.40 2.00 3.55
N VAL A 71 -20.30 2.41 4.81
CA VAL A 71 -21.46 2.73 5.66
C VAL A 71 -22.05 4.09 5.29
N THR A 72 -21.20 5.10 5.15
CA THR A 72 -21.66 6.48 4.91
C THR A 72 -21.98 6.76 3.44
N GLY A 73 -21.39 6.00 2.52
CA GLY A 73 -21.42 6.27 1.09
C GLY A 73 -20.66 7.55 0.71
N GLN A 74 -19.75 8.01 1.57
CA GLN A 74 -18.98 9.24 1.39
C GLN A 74 -17.52 9.03 1.83
N GLY A 75 -16.59 9.71 1.17
CA GLY A 75 -15.18 9.69 1.56
C GLY A 75 -14.92 10.41 2.89
N ILE A 76 -13.72 10.23 3.46
CA ILE A 76 -13.35 10.79 4.77
C ILE A 76 -13.49 12.32 4.80
N ALA A 77 -13.05 13.03 3.76
CA ALA A 77 -13.14 14.49 3.69
C ALA A 77 -14.59 15.01 3.79
N GLN A 78 -15.52 14.31 3.14
CA GLN A 78 -16.92 14.71 3.12
C GLN A 78 -17.62 14.38 4.45
N ASN A 79 -17.25 13.25 5.08
CA ASN A 79 -17.68 12.96 6.45
C ASN A 79 -17.16 14.00 7.45
N LEU A 80 -15.91 14.46 7.30
CA LEU A 80 -15.34 15.52 8.14
C LEU A 80 -16.13 16.81 7.99
N ARG A 81 -16.47 17.22 6.76
CA ARG A 81 -17.31 18.40 6.49
C ARG A 81 -18.67 18.34 7.18
N ARG A 82 -19.25 17.14 7.31
CA ARG A 82 -20.59 16.95 7.85
C ARG A 82 -20.64 16.99 9.38
N HIS A 83 -19.58 16.53 10.06
CA HIS A 83 -19.57 16.36 11.52
C HIS A 83 -18.67 17.37 12.25
N TYR A 84 -17.75 18.02 11.54
CA TYR A 84 -16.78 18.96 12.11
C TYR A 84 -16.89 20.34 11.48
N PRO A 85 -16.43 21.39 12.18
CA PRO A 85 -16.37 22.73 11.61
C PRO A 85 -15.44 22.76 10.38
N PRO A 86 -15.72 23.64 9.40
CA PRO A 86 -15.06 23.64 8.10
C PRO A 86 -13.54 23.87 8.17
N TRP A 87 -13.03 24.48 9.23
CA TRP A 87 -11.59 24.70 9.41
C TRP A 87 -10.82 23.40 9.65
N VAL A 88 -11.40 22.42 10.36
CA VAL A 88 -10.76 21.10 10.61
C VAL A 88 -10.62 20.34 9.29
N MET A 89 -11.69 20.35 8.48
CA MET A 89 -11.68 19.77 7.14
C MET A 89 -10.60 20.42 6.26
N ARG A 90 -10.56 21.75 6.21
CA ARG A 90 -9.55 22.47 5.40
C ARG A 90 -8.14 22.17 5.87
N PHE A 91 -7.89 22.15 7.17
CA PHE A 91 -6.59 21.82 7.75
C PHE A 91 -6.15 20.40 7.38
N ALA A 92 -7.02 19.40 7.57
CA ALA A 92 -6.72 18.01 7.23
C ALA A 92 -6.44 17.83 5.73
N VAL A 93 -7.22 18.48 4.85
CA VAL A 93 -7.02 18.42 3.40
C VAL A 93 -5.73 19.11 2.98
N LEU A 94 -5.38 20.26 3.58
CA LEU A 94 -4.12 20.96 3.30
C LEU A 94 -2.91 20.16 3.77
N LEU A 95 -2.99 19.54 4.94
CA LEU A 95 -1.95 18.66 5.46
C LEU A 95 -1.74 17.45 4.55
N LEU A 96 -2.85 16.83 4.12
CA LEU A 96 -2.81 15.72 3.17
C LEU A 96 -2.22 16.13 1.81
N LEU A 97 -2.59 17.31 1.30
CA LEU A 97 -2.04 17.84 0.06
C LEU A 97 -0.53 18.05 0.17
N ALA A 98 -0.05 18.62 1.28
CA ALA A 98 1.38 18.81 1.51
C ALA A 98 2.13 17.47 1.62
N ALA A 99 1.57 16.51 2.35
CA ALA A 99 2.15 15.16 2.47
C ALA A 99 2.25 14.46 1.12
N ASN A 100 1.17 14.48 0.32
CA ASN A 100 1.17 13.88 -1.02
C ASN A 100 2.13 14.57 -1.98
N PHE A 101 2.27 15.89 -1.90
CA PHE A 101 3.25 16.62 -2.71
C PHE A 101 4.68 16.15 -2.41
N VAL A 102 5.01 15.96 -1.13
CA VAL A 102 6.32 15.40 -0.72
C VAL A 102 6.46 13.95 -1.17
N ASN A 103 5.40 13.13 -1.07
CA ASN A 103 5.41 11.73 -1.49
C ASN A 103 5.72 11.58 -2.99
N ILE A 104 5.03 12.35 -3.83
CA ILE A 104 5.27 12.35 -5.29
C ILE A 104 6.72 12.77 -5.58
N GLY A 105 7.24 13.77 -4.85
CA GLY A 105 8.65 14.17 -4.97
C GLY A 105 9.61 13.04 -4.63
N ALA A 106 9.35 12.30 -3.55
CA ALA A 106 10.15 11.14 -3.15
C ALA A 106 10.07 10.00 -4.17
N ASP A 107 8.88 9.72 -4.70
CA ASP A 107 8.69 8.70 -5.73
C ASP A 107 9.49 9.01 -7.00
N LEU A 108 9.40 10.26 -7.49
CA LEU A 108 10.17 10.69 -8.67
C LEU A 108 11.68 10.64 -8.42
N ALA A 109 12.12 11.01 -7.23
CA ALA A 109 13.54 10.92 -6.85
C ALA A 109 14.03 9.46 -6.81
N ALA A 110 13.21 8.54 -6.27
CA ALA A 110 13.50 7.12 -6.22
C ALA A 110 13.55 6.49 -7.63
N MET A 111 12.59 6.83 -8.49
CA MET A 111 12.58 6.41 -9.90
C MET A 111 13.82 6.92 -10.65
N GLY A 112 14.20 8.18 -10.43
CA GLY A 112 15.40 8.77 -11.00
C GLY A 112 16.69 8.07 -10.53
N ALA A 113 16.77 7.72 -9.24
CA ALA A 113 17.90 6.97 -8.68
C ALA A 113 17.98 5.56 -9.29
N ALA A 114 16.85 4.87 -9.43
CA ALA A 114 16.79 3.56 -10.07
C ALA A 114 17.27 3.59 -11.53
N LEU A 115 16.90 4.62 -12.30
CA LEU A 115 17.37 4.77 -13.68
C LEU A 115 18.87 5.11 -13.74
N GLN A 116 19.39 5.86 -12.77
CA GLN A 116 20.81 6.18 -12.70
C GLN A 116 21.69 4.93 -12.52
N LEU A 117 21.18 3.89 -11.87
CA LEU A 117 21.87 2.60 -11.75
C LEU A 117 22.00 1.87 -13.10
N LEU A 118 21.10 2.15 -14.05
CA LEU A 118 21.07 1.53 -15.38
C LEU A 118 21.82 2.36 -16.43
N VAL A 119 21.68 3.69 -16.36
CA VAL A 119 22.23 4.64 -17.33
C VAL A 119 22.94 5.77 -16.59
N ALA A 120 24.26 5.87 -16.80
CA ALA A 120 25.06 6.95 -16.23
C ALA A 120 24.49 8.33 -16.65
N GLY A 121 24.12 9.15 -15.66
CA GLY A 121 23.54 10.47 -15.87
C GLY A 121 23.08 11.14 -14.57
N SER A 122 22.35 12.25 -14.70
CA SER A 122 21.88 13.03 -13.55
C SER A 122 20.52 12.54 -13.05
N GLN A 123 20.47 12.16 -11.78
CA GLN A 123 19.23 11.77 -11.09
C GLN A 123 18.13 12.83 -11.22
N PHE A 124 18.47 14.11 -11.13
CA PHE A 124 17.50 15.20 -11.24
C PHE A 124 16.84 15.28 -12.62
N LEU A 125 17.63 15.04 -13.70
CA LEU A 125 17.08 15.05 -15.05
C LEU A 125 16.15 13.86 -15.27
N TYR A 126 16.50 12.69 -14.73
CA TYR A 126 15.65 11.50 -14.78
C TYR A 126 14.36 11.69 -13.99
N ALA A 127 14.43 12.22 -12.77
CA ALA A 127 13.24 12.53 -11.97
C ALA A 127 12.31 13.53 -12.68
N ALA A 128 12.86 14.59 -13.27
CA ALA A 128 12.09 15.56 -14.04
C ALA A 128 11.47 14.93 -15.31
N ALA A 129 12.21 14.08 -16.02
CA ALA A 129 11.71 13.36 -17.19
C ALA A 129 10.56 12.40 -16.82
N PHE A 130 10.70 11.64 -15.73
CA PHE A 130 9.62 10.81 -15.20
C PHE A 130 8.41 11.64 -14.78
N GLY A 131 8.61 12.80 -14.14
CA GLY A 131 7.52 13.71 -13.78
C GLY A 131 6.72 14.18 -15.01
N LEU A 132 7.42 14.63 -16.05
CA LEU A 132 6.80 15.03 -17.32
C LEU A 132 6.10 13.85 -18.02
N LEU A 133 6.72 12.66 -18.00
CA LEU A 133 6.14 11.46 -18.56
C LEU A 133 4.86 11.06 -17.82
N CYS A 134 4.89 10.97 -16.50
CA CYS A 134 3.72 10.63 -15.67
C CYS A 134 2.58 11.64 -15.90
N ALA A 135 2.87 12.95 -15.86
CA ALA A 135 1.89 13.98 -16.15
C ALA A 135 1.32 13.86 -17.57
N GLY A 136 2.16 13.59 -18.57
CA GLY A 136 1.73 13.35 -19.94
C GLY A 136 0.84 12.12 -20.06
N LEU A 137 1.22 11.00 -19.46
CA LEU A 137 0.44 9.76 -19.46
C LEU A 137 -0.95 10.00 -18.82
N GLU A 138 -1.00 10.73 -17.71
CA GLU A 138 -2.26 11.04 -17.01
C GLU A 138 -3.19 11.94 -17.83
N ILE A 139 -2.64 12.92 -18.57
CA ILE A 139 -3.42 13.83 -19.42
C ILE A 139 -3.91 13.15 -20.70
N PHE A 140 -3.06 12.33 -21.34
CA PHE A 140 -3.32 11.83 -22.69
C PHE A 140 -3.87 10.40 -22.75
N ILE A 141 -3.75 9.59 -21.70
CA ILE A 141 -4.20 8.18 -21.71
C ILE A 141 -5.52 8.03 -20.98
N ALA A 142 -6.47 7.36 -21.64
CA ALA A 142 -7.73 6.98 -21.01
C ALA A 142 -7.49 6.03 -19.82
N TYR A 143 -8.13 6.34 -18.70
CA TYR A 143 -8.02 5.62 -17.42
C TYR A 143 -8.03 4.08 -17.53
N LYS A 144 -8.89 3.51 -18.38
CA LYS A 144 -8.97 2.04 -18.57
C LYS A 144 -7.65 1.42 -19.08
N HIS A 145 -6.97 2.09 -20.01
CA HIS A 145 -5.68 1.63 -20.53
C HIS A 145 -4.58 1.83 -19.50
N TYR A 146 -4.59 2.97 -18.80
CA TYR A 146 -3.65 3.29 -17.74
C TYR A 146 -3.64 2.24 -16.62
N VAL A 147 -4.82 1.90 -16.08
CA VAL A 147 -4.96 0.86 -15.03
C VAL A 147 -4.47 -0.51 -15.50
N THR A 148 -4.59 -0.81 -16.80
CA THR A 148 -4.12 -2.10 -17.34
C THR A 148 -2.60 -2.16 -17.34
N ILE A 149 -1.94 -1.07 -17.74
CA ILE A 149 -0.47 -0.95 -17.69
C ILE A 149 0.02 -1.06 -16.24
N LEU A 150 -0.61 -0.33 -15.30
CA LEU A 150 -0.25 -0.40 -13.89
C LEU A 150 -0.35 -1.81 -13.33
N LYS A 151 -1.40 -2.57 -13.67
CA LYS A 151 -1.52 -3.97 -13.24
C LYS A 151 -0.36 -4.83 -13.72
N TRP A 152 0.06 -4.68 -14.98
CA TRP A 152 1.24 -5.40 -15.47
C TRP A 152 2.52 -4.95 -14.76
N LEU A 153 2.65 -3.66 -14.46
CA LEU A 153 3.80 -3.13 -13.73
C LEU A 153 3.87 -3.68 -12.31
N THR A 154 2.74 -3.86 -11.60
CA THR A 154 2.75 -4.49 -10.26
C THR A 154 3.33 -5.90 -10.26
N LEU A 155 3.31 -6.63 -11.39
CA LEU A 155 3.96 -7.93 -11.49
C LEU A 155 5.49 -7.83 -11.35
N SER A 156 6.10 -6.67 -11.57
CA SER A 156 7.53 -6.47 -11.35
C SER A 156 7.92 -6.63 -9.87
N LEU A 157 7.00 -6.43 -8.92
CA LEU A 157 7.25 -6.65 -7.49
C LEU A 157 7.62 -8.11 -7.19
N PHE A 158 7.13 -9.07 -7.99
CA PHE A 158 7.52 -10.47 -7.87
C PHE A 158 9.00 -10.73 -8.22
N ALA A 159 9.70 -9.78 -8.84
CA ALA A 159 11.14 -9.88 -9.04
C ALA A 159 11.89 -9.99 -7.70
N TYR A 160 11.44 -9.29 -6.64
CA TYR A 160 12.03 -9.40 -5.31
C TYR A 160 11.84 -10.80 -4.71
N VAL A 161 10.66 -11.39 -4.91
CA VAL A 161 10.41 -12.79 -4.51
C VAL A 161 11.35 -13.73 -5.26
N ALA A 162 11.54 -13.53 -6.57
CA ALA A 162 12.46 -14.33 -7.37
C ALA A 162 13.92 -14.18 -6.89
N VAL A 163 14.35 -12.98 -6.48
CA VAL A 163 15.69 -12.76 -5.89
C VAL A 163 15.86 -13.55 -4.60
N VAL A 164 14.88 -13.52 -3.69
CA VAL A 164 14.94 -14.28 -2.43
C VAL A 164 14.98 -15.80 -2.68
N LEU A 165 14.35 -16.29 -3.74
CA LEU A 165 14.40 -17.71 -4.12
C LEU A 165 15.71 -18.09 -4.84
N ALA A 166 16.38 -17.13 -5.49
CA ALA A 166 17.61 -17.36 -6.25
C ALA A 166 18.88 -17.20 -5.40
N VAL A 167 18.81 -16.43 -4.31
CA VAL A 167 19.93 -16.14 -3.41
C VAL A 167 19.88 -17.05 -2.20
N ASP A 168 21.05 -17.50 -1.71
CA ASP A 168 21.17 -18.28 -0.48
C ASP A 168 20.86 -17.41 0.75
N VAL A 169 19.57 -17.26 1.06
CA VAL A 169 19.12 -16.51 2.23
C VAL A 169 19.33 -17.36 3.50
N PRO A 170 20.01 -16.84 4.54
CA PRO A 170 20.06 -17.48 5.85
C PRO A 170 18.69 -17.37 6.52
N TRP A 171 17.77 -18.27 6.17
CA TRP A 171 16.38 -18.27 6.65
C TRP A 171 16.27 -18.25 8.18
N ALA A 172 17.22 -18.86 8.90
CA ALA A 172 17.26 -18.80 10.36
C ALA A 172 17.48 -17.37 10.88
N ALA A 173 18.33 -16.57 10.22
CA ALA A 173 18.55 -15.17 10.58
C ALA A 173 17.37 -14.29 10.15
N ALA A 174 16.83 -14.51 8.94
CA ALA A 174 15.66 -13.79 8.45
C ALA A 174 14.42 -14.01 9.34
N LEU A 175 14.15 -15.26 9.74
CA LEU A 175 13.05 -15.59 10.65
C LEU A 175 13.29 -15.02 12.05
N ARG A 176 14.51 -15.08 12.58
CA ARG A 176 14.84 -14.45 13.86
C ARG A 176 14.62 -12.94 13.81
N GLY A 177 15.08 -12.26 12.76
CA GLY A 177 14.90 -10.82 12.57
C GLY A 177 13.43 -10.41 12.33
N THR A 178 12.60 -11.34 11.85
CA THR A 178 11.16 -11.12 11.65
C THR A 178 10.35 -11.33 12.93
N VAL A 179 10.76 -12.26 13.80
CA VAL A 179 10.00 -12.66 15.00
C VAL A 179 10.49 -11.96 16.26
N ILE A 180 11.80 -11.73 16.39
CA ILE A 180 12.42 -11.16 17.58
C ILE A 180 12.66 -9.67 17.32
N PRO A 181 11.89 -8.78 17.98
CA PRO A 181 12.09 -7.36 17.81
C PRO A 181 13.41 -6.96 18.46
N GLN A 182 14.30 -6.38 17.65
CA GLN A 182 15.57 -5.85 18.10
C GLN A 182 15.48 -4.33 18.12
N PHE A 183 15.58 -3.77 19.32
CA PHE A 183 15.53 -2.33 19.53
C PHE A 183 16.93 -1.82 19.86
N ALA A 184 17.47 -0.96 19.00
CA ALA A 184 18.61 -0.12 19.32
C ALA A 184 18.13 1.33 19.42
N LEU A 185 18.41 1.99 20.55
CA LEU A 185 18.08 3.40 20.78
C LEU A 185 19.18 4.28 20.21
N ASP A 186 19.35 4.20 18.89
CA ASP A 186 20.27 5.03 18.12
C ASP A 186 19.49 5.91 17.14
N HIS A 187 20.06 7.06 16.78
CA HIS A 187 19.44 8.02 15.86
C HIS A 187 19.06 7.36 14.53
N ASP A 188 19.97 6.57 13.94
CA ASP A 188 19.76 5.97 12.63
C ASP A 188 18.70 4.86 12.67
N HIS A 189 18.65 4.09 13.76
CA HIS A 189 17.61 3.08 13.99
C HIS A 189 16.23 3.71 14.21
N ALA A 190 16.17 4.82 14.96
CA ALA A 190 14.93 5.55 15.17
C ALA A 190 14.41 6.17 13.88
N MET A 191 15.29 6.77 13.08
CA MET A 191 14.96 7.33 11.76
C MET A 191 14.45 6.25 10.80
N ALA A 192 15.13 5.10 10.72
CA ALA A 192 14.70 3.97 9.91
C ALA A 192 13.33 3.42 10.35
N LEU A 193 13.09 3.32 11.66
CA LEU A 193 11.79 2.86 12.20
C LEU A 193 10.66 3.82 11.83
N VAL A 194 10.89 5.13 11.98
CA VAL A 194 9.91 6.16 11.61
C VAL A 194 9.67 6.16 10.11
N ALA A 195 10.70 5.97 9.28
CA ALA A 195 10.56 5.88 7.83
C ALA A 195 9.71 4.67 7.42
N VAL A 196 10.00 3.48 7.95
CA VAL A 196 9.24 2.25 7.67
C VAL A 196 7.79 2.39 8.11
N LEU A 197 7.53 2.85 9.33
CA LEU A 197 6.16 3.02 9.82
C LEU A 197 5.41 4.14 9.08
N GLY A 198 6.11 5.22 8.73
CA GLY A 198 5.56 6.37 8.01
C GLY A 198 5.10 6.01 6.60
N THR A 199 5.91 5.26 5.86
CA THR A 199 5.55 4.81 4.50
C THR A 199 4.42 3.79 4.53
N THR A 200 4.41 2.89 5.52
CA THR A 200 3.41 1.80 5.64
C THR A 200 2.02 2.30 6.07
N ILE A 201 1.94 3.41 6.80
CA ILE A 201 0.67 3.93 7.35
C ILE A 201 0.46 5.35 6.84
N SER A 202 0.52 5.47 5.51
CA SER A 202 0.42 6.75 4.83
C SER A 202 -1.00 7.34 4.92
N PRO A 203 -1.17 8.60 5.37
CA PRO A 203 -2.49 9.21 5.59
C PRO A 203 -3.40 9.21 4.35
N TYR A 204 -2.82 9.28 3.15
CA TYR A 204 -3.58 9.30 1.91
C TYR A 204 -4.31 7.98 1.65
N LEU A 205 -3.75 6.86 2.10
CA LEU A 205 -4.38 5.55 1.93
C LEU A 205 -5.71 5.46 2.68
N PHE A 206 -5.90 6.22 3.76
CA PHE A 206 -7.18 6.24 4.47
C PHE A 206 -8.26 6.90 3.62
N PHE A 207 -7.94 8.03 3.00
CA PHE A 207 -8.84 8.75 2.11
C PHE A 207 -9.10 7.94 0.84
N TRP A 208 -8.05 7.31 0.31
CA TRP A 208 -8.11 6.44 -0.86
C TRP A 208 -8.99 5.22 -0.61
N GLN A 209 -8.74 4.43 0.44
CA GLN A 209 -9.50 3.23 0.78
C GLN A 209 -10.98 3.55 1.01
N ALA A 210 -11.29 4.64 1.72
CA ALA A 210 -12.67 5.08 1.89
C ALA A 210 -13.30 5.52 0.57
N GLY A 211 -12.53 6.15 -0.32
CA GLY A 211 -12.97 6.57 -1.65
C GLY A 211 -13.25 5.39 -2.59
N GLU A 212 -12.36 4.40 -2.63
CA GLU A 212 -12.50 3.18 -3.44
C GLU A 212 -13.74 2.37 -3.04
N GLU A 213 -14.04 2.25 -1.74
CA GLU A 213 -15.28 1.59 -1.31
C GLU A 213 -16.53 2.37 -1.74
N VAL A 214 -16.47 3.71 -1.75
CA VAL A 214 -17.57 4.53 -2.27
C VAL A 214 -17.72 4.35 -3.77
N GLU A 215 -16.63 4.31 -4.53
CA GLU A 215 -16.66 4.06 -5.98
C GLU A 215 -17.19 2.66 -6.28
N GLU A 216 -16.78 1.64 -5.53
CA GLU A 216 -17.26 0.27 -5.72
C GLU A 216 -18.75 0.13 -5.37
N LEU A 217 -19.26 0.88 -4.38
CA LEU A 217 -20.70 0.97 -4.13
C LEU A 217 -21.45 1.52 -5.35
N HIS A 218 -20.97 2.61 -5.95
CA HIS A 218 -21.58 3.20 -7.14
C HIS A 218 -21.53 2.24 -8.33
N ARG A 219 -20.37 1.60 -8.54
CA ARG A 219 -20.13 0.64 -9.63
C ARG A 219 -21.00 -0.60 -9.54
N ARG A 220 -21.26 -1.10 -8.32
CA ARG A 220 -22.14 -2.27 -8.09
C ARG A 220 -23.62 -1.89 -7.93
N HIS A 221 -23.97 -0.61 -8.04
CA HIS A 221 -25.30 -0.08 -7.75
C HIS A 221 -25.82 -0.50 -6.37
N LEU A 222 -24.92 -0.61 -5.40
CA LEU A 222 -25.24 -0.97 -4.03
C LEU A 222 -25.64 0.28 -3.26
N VAL A 223 -26.64 0.14 -2.39
CA VAL A 223 -27.06 1.23 -1.52
C VAL A 223 -26.18 1.22 -0.27
N ARG A 224 -25.79 2.42 0.19
CA ARG A 224 -25.05 2.64 1.46
C ARG A 224 -25.54 1.71 2.58
N LEU A 225 -24.60 1.09 3.30
CA LEU A 225 -24.93 0.05 4.29
C LEU A 225 -25.82 0.59 5.43
N SER A 226 -25.78 1.90 5.69
CA SER A 226 -26.67 2.57 6.65
C SER A 226 -28.16 2.47 6.31
N THR A 227 -28.52 2.21 5.06
CA THR A 227 -29.92 2.12 4.59
C THR A 227 -30.44 0.70 4.49
N HIS A 228 -29.55 -0.31 4.40
CA HIS A 228 -29.91 -1.71 4.27
C HIS A 228 -29.13 -2.57 5.28
N PRO A 229 -29.50 -2.56 6.59
CA PRO A 229 -28.77 -3.28 7.64
C PRO A 229 -28.72 -4.80 7.42
N ARG A 230 -29.68 -5.35 6.67
CA ARG A 230 -29.78 -6.79 6.40
C ARG A 230 -28.66 -7.32 5.51
N THR A 231 -28.13 -6.51 4.59
CA THR A 231 -26.96 -6.86 3.74
C THR A 231 -25.64 -6.36 4.32
N ALA A 232 -25.69 -5.55 5.39
CA ALA A 232 -24.51 -4.94 6.01
C ALA A 232 -23.51 -5.97 6.53
N GLY A 233 -23.97 -7.06 7.14
CA GLY A 233 -23.08 -8.10 7.67
C GLY A 233 -22.22 -8.76 6.60
N ALA A 234 -22.80 -9.12 5.46
CA ALA A 234 -22.08 -9.80 4.38
C ALA A 234 -21.06 -8.89 3.69
N GLU A 235 -21.41 -7.62 3.44
CA GLU A 235 -20.47 -6.65 2.85
C GLU A 235 -19.36 -6.24 3.81
N LEU A 236 -19.64 -6.10 5.12
CA LEU A 236 -18.58 -5.84 6.11
C LEU A 236 -17.60 -7.00 6.24
N VAL A 237 -18.08 -8.25 6.17
CA VAL A 237 -17.20 -9.43 6.11
C VAL A 237 -16.36 -9.42 4.84
N ARG A 238 -16.97 -9.11 3.69
CA ARG A 238 -16.25 -8.96 2.42
C ARG A 238 -15.13 -7.92 2.52
N ILE A 239 -15.45 -6.70 2.96
CA ILE A 239 -14.49 -5.60 3.12
C ILE A 239 -13.35 -6.02 4.06
N ARG A 240 -13.67 -6.65 5.19
CA ARG A 240 -12.66 -7.16 6.12
C ARG A 240 -11.77 -8.20 5.47
N THR A 241 -12.32 -9.17 4.74
CA THR A 241 -11.52 -10.19 4.05
C THR A 241 -10.65 -9.58 2.95
N ASP A 242 -11.20 -8.67 2.14
CA ASP A 242 -10.47 -8.01 1.05
C ASP A 242 -9.32 -7.16 1.59
N THR A 243 -9.58 -6.37 2.65
CA THR A 243 -8.55 -5.59 3.34
C THR A 243 -7.49 -6.49 3.95
N LEU A 244 -7.88 -7.57 4.62
CA LEU A 244 -6.93 -8.50 5.25
C LEU A 244 -6.01 -9.14 4.22
N PHE A 245 -6.55 -9.66 3.12
CA PHE A 245 -5.74 -10.27 2.07
C PHE A 245 -4.90 -9.26 1.28
N GLY A 246 -5.47 -8.09 0.95
CA GLY A 246 -4.76 -7.04 0.23
C GLY A 246 -3.56 -6.50 1.00
N MET A 247 -3.74 -6.19 2.29
CA MET A 247 -2.65 -5.71 3.14
C MET A 247 -1.64 -6.83 3.44
N ALA A 248 -2.09 -8.09 3.56
CA ALA A 248 -1.16 -9.20 3.77
C ALA A 248 -0.24 -9.40 2.56
N PHE A 249 -0.76 -9.18 1.36
CA PHE A 249 0.01 -9.28 0.13
C PHE A 249 1.07 -8.16 0.03
N SER A 250 0.68 -6.89 0.30
CA SER A 250 1.60 -5.75 0.38
C SER A 250 2.73 -6.01 1.38
N HIS A 251 2.37 -6.32 2.63
CA HIS A 251 3.34 -6.60 3.70
C HIS A 251 4.27 -7.76 3.36
N LEU A 252 3.78 -8.78 2.68
CA LEU A 252 4.61 -9.90 2.25
C LEU A 252 5.65 -9.44 1.22
N ILE A 253 5.26 -8.62 0.24
CA ILE A 253 6.17 -8.03 -0.74
C ILE A 253 7.20 -7.14 -0.05
N ALA A 254 6.77 -6.23 0.83
CA ALA A 254 7.66 -5.38 1.62
C ALA A 254 8.70 -6.21 2.41
N LEU A 255 8.28 -7.31 3.03
CA LEU A 255 9.18 -8.24 3.71
C LEU A 255 10.20 -8.87 2.75
N PHE A 256 9.76 -9.31 1.57
CA PHE A 256 10.66 -9.86 0.55
C PHE A 256 11.65 -8.82 0.03
N ILE A 257 11.27 -7.55 -0.07
CA ILE A 257 12.19 -6.45 -0.45
C ILE A 257 13.29 -6.29 0.60
N ILE A 258 12.93 -6.24 1.89
CA ILE A 258 13.91 -6.12 2.99
C ILE A 258 14.83 -7.35 3.00
N ILE A 259 14.29 -8.56 2.89
CA ILE A 259 15.08 -9.80 2.89
C ILE A 259 16.01 -9.86 1.66
N ALA A 260 15.52 -9.51 0.47
CA ALA A 260 16.31 -9.52 -0.77
C ALA A 260 17.51 -8.59 -0.64
N THR A 261 17.28 -7.36 -0.15
CA THR A 261 18.33 -6.35 0.00
C THR A 261 19.27 -6.66 1.16
N ALA A 262 18.79 -7.25 2.25
CA ALA A 262 19.64 -7.77 3.31
C ALA A 262 20.52 -8.95 2.85
N ALA A 263 19.98 -9.84 2.01
CA ALA A 263 20.74 -10.98 1.52
C ALA A 263 21.77 -10.61 0.44
N THR A 264 21.52 -9.56 -0.34
CA THR A 264 22.35 -9.17 -1.49
C THR A 264 23.24 -7.97 -1.20
N LEU A 265 22.68 -6.86 -0.72
CA LEU A 265 23.40 -5.61 -0.53
C LEU A 265 24.15 -5.61 0.80
N HIS A 266 23.47 -5.96 1.90
CA HIS A 266 24.10 -5.98 3.22
C HIS A 266 25.22 -7.05 3.33
N ALA A 267 25.04 -8.19 2.66
CA ALA A 267 26.06 -9.25 2.65
C ALA A 267 27.30 -8.91 1.80
N ASN A 268 27.17 -8.06 0.77
CA ASN A 268 28.25 -7.74 -0.16
C ASN A 268 28.92 -6.38 0.08
N GLY A 269 28.51 -5.60 1.09
CA GLY A 269 29.31 -4.48 1.59
C GLY A 269 28.53 -3.33 2.21
N THR A 270 29.09 -2.81 3.31
CA THR A 270 29.01 -1.40 3.73
C THR A 270 30.01 -0.57 2.95
#